data_AF-A0A2N3CNZ5-F1
#
_entry.id   AF-A0A2N3CNZ5-F1
#
_cell.length_a   1.000
_cell.length_b   1.000
_cell.length_c   1.000
_cell.angle_alpha   90.00
_cell.angle_beta   90.00
_cell.angle_gamma   90.00
#
_symmetry.space_group_name_H-M   'P 1'
#
loop_
_entity.id
_entity.type
_entity.pdbx_description
1 polymer ?
#
loop_
_entity_poly.entity_id
_entity_poly.type
_entity_poly.pdbx_seq_one_letter_code
_entity_poly.pdbx_strand_id
1 'polypeptide(L)'
;MSLDACAGIVARGDPDRFLAAMTAPLAQRGDLLALYAFNVEVSRAPWVTPEPLIAEMRLQWWLDALDELTLGKTPRRHEVFDEISRIVRDHNLSTDLLTGLVTARRFDVHGGEP
;
A
#
# COMPACT_ATOMS: atom_id res chain seq x y z
N MET A 1 -12.83 -10.91 2.83
CA MET A 1 -11.61 -11.39 3.52
C MET A 1 -10.46 -10.40 3.37
N SER A 2 -10.26 -9.78 2.20
CA SER A 2 -9.27 -8.74 1.96
C SER A 2 -9.50 -7.45 2.77
N LEU A 3 -10.73 -6.95 2.84
CA LEU A 3 -10.99 -5.68 3.55
C LEU A 3 -10.81 -5.75 5.07
N ASP A 4 -11.21 -6.86 5.71
CA ASP A 4 -10.97 -7.06 7.15
C ASP A 4 -9.48 -7.14 7.47
N ALA A 5 -8.68 -7.70 6.56
CA ALA A 5 -7.23 -7.70 6.66
C ALA A 5 -6.67 -6.27 6.58
N CYS A 6 -7.10 -5.47 5.59
CA CYS A 6 -6.75 -4.04 5.51
C CYS A 6 -7.10 -3.30 6.81
N ALA A 7 -8.32 -3.49 7.33
CA ALA A 7 -8.76 -2.89 8.59
C ALA A 7 -7.85 -3.29 9.76
N GLY A 8 -7.50 -4.56 9.86
CA GLY A 8 -6.58 -5.07 10.89
C GLY A 8 -5.16 -4.53 10.77
N ILE A 9 -4.64 -4.37 9.54
CA ILE A 9 -3.34 -3.76 9.27
C ILE A 9 -3.33 -2.31 9.77
N VAL A 10 -4.33 -1.52 9.40
CA VAL A 10 -4.42 -0.11 9.79
C VAL A 10 -4.63 0.03 11.30
N ALA A 11 -5.52 -0.76 11.91
CA ALA A 11 -5.76 -0.69 13.36
C ALA A 11 -4.50 -0.94 14.20
N ARG A 12 -3.56 -1.78 13.73
CA ARG A 12 -2.28 -2.05 14.41
C ARG A 12 -1.15 -1.14 13.97
N GLY A 13 -1.16 -0.72 12.71
CA GLY A 13 -0.06 0.00 12.08
C GLY A 13 -0.18 1.52 12.17
N ASP A 14 -1.42 2.01 12.21
CA ASP A 14 -1.79 3.42 12.23
C ASP A 14 -3.18 3.62 12.87
N PRO A 15 -3.28 3.51 14.22
CA PRO A 15 -4.56 3.62 14.92
C PRO A 15 -5.28 4.95 14.67
N ASP A 16 -4.54 6.03 14.46
CA ASP A 16 -5.10 7.36 14.21
C ASP A 16 -5.81 7.40 12.85
N ARG A 17 -5.17 6.88 11.79
CA ARG A 17 -5.82 6.76 10.48
C ARG A 17 -6.96 5.75 10.48
N PHE A 18 -6.90 4.71 11.32
CA PHE A 18 -8.04 3.81 11.52
C PHE A 18 -9.25 4.58 12.06
N LEU A 19 -9.07 5.35 13.13
CA LEU A 19 -10.15 6.16 13.73
C LEU A 19 -10.65 7.22 12.75
N ALA A 20 -9.76 7.88 12.00
CA ALA A 20 -10.14 8.83 10.96
C ALA A 20 -10.99 8.19 9.85
N ALA A 21 -10.65 6.97 9.41
CA ALA A 21 -11.47 6.25 8.43
C ALA A 21 -12.88 5.95 8.99
N MET A 22 -13.01 5.71 10.29
CA MET A 22 -14.32 5.46 10.93
C MET A 22 -15.23 6.69 10.99
N THR A 23 -14.70 7.90 10.81
CA THR A 23 -15.52 9.12 10.70
C THR A 23 -16.03 9.37 9.28
N ALA A 24 -15.50 8.69 8.27
CA ALA A 24 -15.93 8.85 6.88
C ALA A 24 -17.31 8.19 6.61
N PRO A 25 -18.00 8.58 5.52
CA PRO A 25 -19.21 7.89 5.04
C PRO A 25 -18.98 6.39 4.88
N LEU A 26 -19.97 5.58 5.27
CA LEU A 26 -19.85 4.12 5.32
C LEU A 26 -19.36 3.51 4.00
N ALA A 27 -19.84 4.03 2.87
CA ALA A 27 -19.47 3.58 1.53
C ALA A 27 -17.99 3.81 1.17
N GLN A 28 -17.31 4.74 1.83
CA GLN A 28 -15.92 5.14 1.53
C GLN A 28 -14.90 4.56 2.52
N ARG A 29 -15.37 4.07 3.68
CA ARG A 29 -14.46 3.56 4.73
C ARG A 29 -13.58 2.43 4.21
N GLY A 30 -14.15 1.53 3.41
CA GLY A 30 -13.40 0.40 2.86
C GLY A 30 -12.24 0.85 1.98
N ASP A 31 -12.48 1.82 1.11
CA ASP A 31 -11.47 2.34 0.19
C ASP A 31 -10.37 3.10 0.94
N LEU A 32 -10.74 3.88 1.97
CA LEU A 32 -9.78 4.55 2.84
C LEU A 32 -8.91 3.55 3.61
N LEU A 33 -9.51 2.49 4.17
CA LEU A 33 -8.78 1.45 4.88
C LEU A 33 -7.81 0.70 3.95
N ALA A 34 -8.18 0.44 2.70
CA ALA A 34 -7.28 -0.16 1.71
C ALA A 34 -6.08 0.74 1.40
N LEU A 35 -6.32 2.04 1.16
CA LEU A 35 -5.24 3.02 0.91
C LEU A 35 -4.30 3.16 2.12
N TYR A 36 -4.85 3.19 3.32
CA TYR A 36 -4.05 3.29 4.53
C TYR A 36 -3.29 2.00 4.83
N ALA A 37 -3.87 0.82 4.57
CA ALA A 37 -3.18 -0.46 4.72
C ALA A 37 -1.97 -0.53 3.79
N PHE A 38 -2.15 -0.16 2.52
CA PHE A 38 -1.06 -0.05 1.54
C PHE A 38 0.05 0.87 2.04
N ASN A 39 -0.31 2.07 2.53
CA ASN A 39 0.68 3.00 3.08
C ASN A 39 1.42 2.43 4.28
N VAL A 40 0.74 1.72 5.19
CA VAL A 40 1.37 1.04 6.34
C VAL A 40 2.39 0.01 5.87
N GLU A 41 2.07 -0.83 4.90
CA GLU A 41 2.98 -1.86 4.40
C GLU A 41 4.19 -1.26 3.69
N VAL A 42 3.96 -0.29 2.81
CA VAL A 42 5.01 0.38 2.03
C VAL A 42 5.94 1.19 2.93
N SER A 43 5.39 1.94 3.90
CA SER A 43 6.20 2.74 4.82
C SER A 43 7.02 1.92 5.81
N ARG A 44 6.58 0.69 6.12
CA ARG A 44 7.32 -0.24 6.98
C ARG A 44 8.40 -1.01 6.23
N ALA A 45 8.28 -1.21 4.92
CA ALA A 45 9.18 -2.04 4.14
C ALA A 45 10.69 -1.74 4.32
N PRO A 46 11.14 -0.48 4.49
CA PRO A 46 12.55 -0.18 4.78
C PRO A 46 13.05 -0.69 6.15
N TRP A 47 12.14 -0.94 7.09
CA TRP A 47 12.47 -1.17 8.50
C TRP A 47 12.17 -2.59 8.99
N VAL A 48 11.60 -3.46 8.15
CA VAL A 48 11.28 -4.85 8.53
C VAL A 48 12.48 -5.78 8.60
N THR A 49 13.64 -5.32 8.11
CA THR A 49 14.89 -6.08 7.98
C THR A 49 16.06 -5.10 8.04
N PRO A 50 17.18 -5.45 8.69
CA PRO A 50 18.38 -4.65 8.65
C PRO A 50 19.18 -4.83 7.34
N GLU A 51 18.79 -5.77 6.47
CA GLU A 51 19.44 -6.03 5.18
C GLU A 51 18.84 -5.15 4.06
N PRO A 52 19.56 -4.13 3.54
CA PRO A 52 19.00 -3.18 2.56
C PRO A 52 18.44 -3.84 1.30
N LEU A 53 19.15 -4.87 0.80
CA LEU A 53 18.72 -5.63 -0.37
C LEU A 53 17.34 -6.29 -0.18
N ILE A 54 17.05 -6.81 1.02
CA ILE A 54 15.76 -7.46 1.29
C ILE A 54 14.65 -6.41 1.35
N ALA A 55 14.92 -5.24 1.93
CA ALA A 55 13.98 -4.12 1.93
C ALA A 55 13.68 -3.61 0.50
N GLU A 56 14.71 -3.46 -0.34
CA GLU A 56 14.56 -3.11 -1.75
C GLU A 56 13.70 -4.12 -2.52
N MET A 57 13.93 -5.42 -2.34
CA MET A 57 13.14 -6.47 -2.99
C MET A 57 11.66 -6.37 -2.64
N ARG A 58 11.32 -6.03 -1.39
CA ARG A 58 9.94 -5.81 -0.96
C ARG A 58 9.31 -4.59 -1.64
N LEU A 59 10.04 -3.47 -1.73
CA LEU A 59 9.56 -2.28 -2.44
C LEU A 59 9.44 -2.55 -3.95
N GLN A 60 10.39 -3.28 -4.54
CA GLN A 60 10.34 -3.66 -5.95
C GLN A 60 9.11 -4.53 -6.25
N TRP A 61 8.75 -5.45 -5.36
CA TRP A 61 7.54 -6.25 -5.52
C TRP A 61 6.28 -5.38 -5.67
N TRP A 62 6.16 -4.29 -4.88
CA TRP A 62 5.04 -3.35 -4.98
C TRP A 62 5.04 -2.59 -6.31
N LEU A 63 6.21 -2.13 -6.76
CA LEU A 63 6.36 -1.45 -8.05
C LEU A 63 5.95 -2.36 -9.21
N ASP A 64 6.41 -3.61 -9.20
CA ASP A 64 6.04 -4.58 -10.24
C ASP A 64 4.53 -4.86 -10.23
N ALA A 65 3.92 -4.96 -9.04
CA ALA A 65 2.49 -5.17 -8.92
C ALA A 65 1.71 -3.99 -9.51
N LEU A 66 2.11 -2.75 -9.21
CA LEU A 66 1.49 -1.53 -9.75
C LEU A 66 1.69 -1.38 -11.27
N ASP A 67 2.85 -1.79 -11.80
CA ASP A 67 3.10 -1.84 -13.25
C ASP A 67 2.16 -2.86 -13.93
N GLU A 68 2.04 -4.06 -13.37
CA GLU A 68 1.11 -5.08 -13.87
C GLU A 68 -0.35 -4.60 -13.88
N LEU A 69 -0.77 -3.90 -12.83
CA LEU A 69 -2.10 -3.29 -12.75
C LEU A 69 -2.31 -2.20 -13.80
N THR A 70 -1.30 -1.36 -14.03
CA THR A 70 -1.32 -0.30 -15.05
C THR A 70 -1.43 -0.90 -16.47
N LEU A 71 -0.77 -2.03 -16.71
CA LEU A 71 -0.84 -2.78 -17.96
C LEU A 71 -2.13 -3.62 -18.12
N GLY A 72 -3.05 -3.58 -17.14
CA GLY A 72 -4.29 -4.34 -17.17
C GLY A 72 -4.09 -5.86 -17.06
N LYS A 73 -2.95 -6.32 -16.52
CA LYS A 73 -2.69 -7.75 -16.28
C LYS A 73 -3.51 -8.23 -15.07
N THR A 74 -3.56 -9.56 -14.91
CA THR A 74 -4.21 -10.16 -13.73
C THR A 74 -3.45 -9.73 -12.48
N PRO A 75 -4.12 -9.10 -11.48
CA PRO A 75 -3.46 -8.65 -10.26
C PRO A 75 -2.76 -9.79 -9.51
N ARG A 76 -1.60 -9.51 -8.93
CA ARG A 76 -0.93 -10.41 -7.99
C ARG A 76 -1.84 -10.62 -6.78
N ARG A 77 -1.97 -11.86 -6.31
CA ARG A 77 -2.75 -12.15 -5.10
C ARG A 77 -2.01 -11.63 -3.88
N HIS A 78 -2.59 -10.63 -3.24
CA HIS A 78 -2.14 -10.09 -1.98
C HIS A 78 -3.31 -9.36 -1.33
N GLU A 79 -3.55 -9.59 -0.04
CA GLU A 79 -4.77 -9.15 0.64
C GLU A 79 -5.03 -7.64 0.53
N VAL A 80 -3.98 -6.82 0.57
CA VAL A 80 -4.07 -5.37 0.36
C VAL A 80 -4.11 -5.01 -1.13
N PHE A 81 -3.36 -5.71 -1.99
CA PHE A 81 -3.25 -5.35 -3.41
C PHE A 81 -4.53 -5.65 -4.17
N ASP A 82 -5.29 -6.66 -3.75
CA ASP A 82 -6.61 -6.98 -4.30
C ASP A 82 -7.58 -5.79 -4.14
N GLU A 83 -7.59 -5.15 -2.95
CA GLU A 83 -8.39 -3.95 -2.70
C GLU A 83 -7.84 -2.72 -3.43
N ILE A 84 -6.52 -2.53 -3.47
CA ILE A 84 -5.89 -1.44 -4.25
C ILE A 84 -6.27 -1.55 -5.73
N SER A 85 -6.22 -2.77 -6.29
CA SER A 85 -6.61 -3.02 -7.68
C SER A 85 -8.08 -2.70 -7.92
N ARG A 86 -8.95 -2.99 -6.95
CA ARG A 86 -10.37 -2.64 -7.02
C ARG A 86 -10.59 -1.13 -7.01
N ILE A 87 -10.03 -0.40 -6.04
CA ILE A 87 -10.23 1.05 -5.93
C ILE A 87 -9.64 1.82 -7.11
N VAL A 88 -8.51 1.35 -7.68
CA VAL A 88 -7.92 1.95 -8.89
C VAL A 88 -8.91 1.89 -10.05
N ARG A 89 -9.61 0.76 -10.22
CA ARG A 89 -10.64 0.62 -11.26
C ARG A 89 -11.90 1.42 -10.94
N ASP A 90 -12.41 1.31 -9.72
CA ASP A 90 -13.70 1.91 -9.32
C ASP A 90 -13.65 3.44 -9.33
N HIS A 91 -12.50 4.04 -8.97
CA HIS A 91 -12.32 5.49 -8.85
C HIS A 91 -11.40 6.09 -9.91
N ASN A 92 -10.90 5.30 -10.86
CA ASN A 92 -9.91 5.73 -11.86
C ASN A 92 -8.69 6.40 -11.19
N LEU A 93 -8.21 5.84 -10.07
CA LEU A 93 -7.08 6.37 -9.32
C LEU A 93 -5.79 6.20 -10.12
N SER A 94 -4.97 7.25 -10.18
CA SER A 94 -3.67 7.18 -10.85
C SER A 94 -2.73 6.21 -10.12
N THR A 95 -2.26 5.19 -10.83
CA THR A 95 -1.22 4.27 -10.34
C THR A 95 0.12 4.99 -10.17
N ASP A 96 0.39 6.07 -10.93
CA ASP A 96 1.61 6.86 -10.79
C ASP A 96 1.77 7.47 -9.40
N LEU A 97 0.65 7.88 -8.76
CA LEU A 97 0.68 8.38 -7.38
C LEU A 97 1.09 7.29 -6.38
N LEU A 98 0.59 6.07 -6.58
CA LEU A 98 0.94 4.92 -5.75
C LEU A 98 2.41 4.52 -5.96
N THR A 99 2.85 4.50 -7.22
CA THR A 99 4.24 4.24 -7.62
C THR A 99 5.19 5.27 -7.02
N GLY A 100 4.83 6.55 -7.05
CA GLY A 100 5.59 7.62 -6.42
C GLY A 100 5.74 7.42 -4.92
N LEU A 101 4.68 7.00 -4.22
CA LEU A 101 4.71 6.71 -2.79
C LEU A 101 5.67 5.58 -2.45
N VAL A 102 5.65 4.48 -3.22
CA VAL A 102 6.57 3.34 -3.04
C VAL A 102 8.01 3.74 -3.34
N THR A 103 8.23 4.47 -4.44
CA THR A 103 9.56 4.92 -4.85
C THR A 103 10.20 5.82 -3.81
N ALA A 104 9.42 6.71 -3.18
CA ALA A 104 9.90 7.59 -2.12
C ALA A 104 10.46 6.82 -0.91
N ARG A 105 9.98 5.60 -0.63
CA ARG A 105 10.48 4.78 0.49
C ARG A 105 11.86 4.17 0.24
N ARG A 106 12.36 4.17 -1.00
CA ARG A 106 13.72 3.68 -1.29
C ARG A 106 14.79 4.52 -0.60
N PHE A 107 14.55 5.82 -0.45
CA PHE A 107 15.44 6.72 0.27
C PHE A 107 15.64 6.28 1.73
N ASP A 108 14.59 5.75 2.36
CA ASP A 108 14.63 5.27 3.74
C ASP A 108 15.51 4.00 3.89
N VAL A 109 15.63 3.18 2.83
CA VAL A 109 16.42 1.93 2.86
C VAL A 109 17.92 2.20 3.04
N HIS A 110 18.40 3.29 2.45
CA HIS A 110 19.82 3.68 2.52
C HIS A 110 20.11 4.71 3.62
N GLY A 111 19.16 4.92 4.55
CA GLY A 111 19.36 5.86 5.67
C GLY A 111 19.33 7.34 5.26
N GLY A 112 18.75 7.66 4.10
CA GLY A 112 18.60 9.02 3.62
C GLY A 112 19.87 9.67 3.05
N GLU A 113 20.86 8.87 2.66
CA GLU A 113 21.94 9.34 1.80
C GLU A 113 21.52 9.15 0.33
N PRO A 114 21.60 10.21 -0.51
CA PRO A 114 21.24 10.15 -1.93
C PRO A 114 22.22 9.35 -2.79
#